data_AF-A0A7V3X8A7-F1
#
_entry.id   AF-A0A7V3X8A7-F1
#
_cell.length_a   1.000
_cell.length_b   1.000
_cell.length_c   1.000
_cell.angle_alpha   90.00
_cell.angle_beta   90.00
_cell.angle_gamma   90.00
#
_symmetry.space_group_name_H-M   'P 1'
#
loop_
_entity.id
_entity.type
_entity.pdbx_description
1 polymer ?
#
loop_
_entity_poly.entity_id
_entity_poly.type
_entity_poly.pdbx_seq_one_letter_code
_entity_poly.pdbx_strand_id
1 'polypeptide(L)'
;MRKSTLPGFLFSAILSFLFLQSCINDSYLLEPPPIPDQSFVEEFDTVQNAYNKGWRFINRSVVLGRRNWQNPNADNYIPFPPYSSYGAGNGYLWADYLSTSSAAGVISNWAVSPELWMKNGDKIVFYTRTELYSFGGDSTDFVNRMQVRLNPFNTLNCGDGNDPGDFTIPLLDINPFYVEFLVSAFNNLDPDVRKYAYPHRWTRFEAEVIGLDKPTKGRFAFRYYVEGAGSNGRGSSIGIDSVAYISK
;
A
#
# COMPACT_ATOMS: atom_id res chain seq x y z
N MET A 1 -77.17 -69.69 11.19
CA MET A 1 -75.95 -69.12 11.82
C MET A 1 -74.83 -69.07 10.80
N ARG A 2 -74.58 -67.92 10.18
CA ARG A 2 -73.35 -67.60 9.45
C ARG A 2 -73.04 -66.12 9.67
N LYS A 3 -71.85 -65.87 10.19
CA LYS A 3 -71.25 -64.59 10.57
C LYS A 3 -70.87 -63.78 9.32
N SER A 4 -70.90 -62.45 9.40
CA SER A 4 -69.90 -61.60 8.72
C SER A 4 -70.09 -60.13 9.11
N THR A 5 -69.30 -59.67 10.09
CA THR A 5 -68.97 -58.27 10.33
C THR A 5 -67.74 -57.91 9.47
N LEU A 6 -67.85 -56.93 8.58
CA LEU A 6 -66.70 -56.29 7.93
C LEU A 6 -66.42 -54.95 8.60
N PRO A 7 -65.19 -54.74 9.11
CA PRO A 7 -64.62 -53.40 9.18
C PRO A 7 -63.24 -53.35 8.52
N GLY A 8 -62.83 -52.16 8.06
CA GLY A 8 -61.41 -51.83 7.92
C GLY A 8 -61.01 -51.12 6.64
N PHE A 9 -61.24 -49.81 6.60
CA PHE A 9 -60.41 -48.87 5.85
C PHE A 9 -58.98 -48.88 6.43
N LEU A 10 -57.94 -48.90 5.57
CA LEU A 10 -56.69 -48.12 5.72
C LEU A 10 -55.76 -48.39 4.53
N PHE A 11 -55.72 -47.45 3.59
CA PHE A 11 -54.67 -47.33 2.58
C PHE A 11 -53.54 -46.49 3.19
N SER A 12 -52.34 -47.04 3.32
CA SER A 12 -51.12 -46.30 3.67
C SER A 12 -50.21 -46.27 2.46
N ALA A 13 -50.08 -45.10 1.83
CA ALA A 13 -49.12 -44.86 0.75
C ALA A 13 -47.82 -44.35 1.38
N ILE A 14 -46.78 -45.18 1.37
CA ILE A 14 -45.42 -44.81 1.77
C ILE A 14 -44.77 -44.17 0.55
N LEU A 15 -44.56 -42.84 0.60
CA LEU A 15 -43.84 -42.09 -0.42
C LEU A 15 -42.34 -42.14 -0.09
N SER A 16 -41.60 -43.02 -0.76
CA SER A 16 -40.15 -43.12 -0.64
C SER A 16 -39.48 -41.92 -1.29
N PHE A 17 -38.98 -40.97 -0.50
CA PHE A 17 -38.09 -39.90 -0.99
C PHE A 17 -36.72 -40.51 -1.33
N LEU A 18 -36.51 -40.81 -2.61
CA LEU A 18 -35.20 -41.12 -3.17
C LEU A 18 -34.38 -39.82 -3.24
N PHE A 19 -33.41 -39.68 -2.34
CA PHE A 19 -32.35 -38.69 -2.50
C PHE A 19 -31.46 -39.10 -3.67
N LEU A 20 -31.67 -38.49 -4.84
CA LEU A 20 -30.73 -38.58 -5.95
C LEU A 20 -29.49 -37.76 -5.59
N GLN A 21 -28.50 -38.40 -4.96
CA GLN A 21 -27.17 -37.81 -4.81
C GLN A 21 -26.43 -37.99 -6.15
N SER A 22 -26.28 -36.89 -6.89
CA SER A 22 -25.45 -36.85 -8.10
C SER A 22 -24.03 -37.30 -7.76
N CYS A 23 -23.51 -38.30 -8.48
CA CYS A 23 -22.11 -38.75 -8.38
C CYS A 23 -21.16 -37.92 -9.25
N ILE A 24 -21.63 -36.82 -9.84
CA ILE A 24 -20.79 -35.91 -10.61
C ILE A 24 -19.94 -35.12 -9.61
N ASN A 25 -18.62 -35.20 -9.79
CA ASN A 25 -17.70 -34.42 -8.98
C ASN A 25 -17.78 -32.94 -9.40
N ASP A 26 -18.68 -32.22 -8.76
CA ASP A 26 -18.87 -30.77 -8.94
C ASP A 26 -17.93 -29.94 -8.04
N SER A 27 -16.88 -30.54 -7.46
CA SER A 27 -15.92 -29.81 -6.61
C SER A 27 -15.26 -28.64 -7.37
N TYR A 28 -15.10 -28.75 -8.68
CA TYR A 28 -14.56 -27.69 -9.53
C TYR A 28 -15.47 -26.45 -9.61
N LEU A 29 -16.78 -26.58 -9.34
CA LEU A 29 -17.69 -25.43 -9.25
C LEU A 29 -17.50 -24.64 -7.94
N LEU A 30 -16.82 -25.23 -6.96
CA LEU A 30 -16.46 -24.57 -5.71
C LEU A 30 -15.11 -23.84 -5.81
N GLU A 31 -14.30 -24.14 -6.84
CA GLU A 31 -13.04 -23.46 -7.07
C GLU A 31 -13.30 -22.10 -7.75
N PRO A 32 -12.98 -20.97 -7.08
CA PRO A 32 -13.10 -19.67 -7.72
C PRO A 32 -12.19 -19.61 -8.96
N PRO A 33 -12.59 -18.90 -10.02
CA PRO A 33 -11.79 -18.80 -11.24
C PRO A 33 -10.38 -18.28 -10.92
N PRO A 34 -9.34 -18.78 -11.62
CA PRO A 34 -7.98 -18.34 -11.40
C PRO A 34 -7.87 -16.83 -11.67
N ILE A 35 -7.25 -16.12 -10.75
CA ILE A 35 -7.01 -14.69 -10.88
C ILE A 35 -5.89 -14.51 -11.89
N PRO A 36 -6.06 -13.65 -12.93
CA PRO A 36 -5.00 -13.37 -13.88
C PRO A 36 -3.75 -12.85 -13.19
N ASP A 37 -2.57 -13.22 -13.69
CA ASP A 37 -1.32 -12.58 -13.26
C ASP A 37 -1.37 -11.09 -13.63
N GLN A 38 -1.26 -10.25 -12.61
CA GLN A 38 -1.25 -8.78 -12.74
C GLN A 38 0.10 -8.20 -12.31
N SER A 39 1.17 -9.01 -12.32
CA SER A 39 2.50 -8.55 -11.96
C SER A 39 2.98 -7.44 -12.91
N PHE A 40 3.56 -6.39 -12.35
CA PHE A 40 4.11 -5.28 -13.12
C PHE A 40 5.27 -4.63 -12.40
N VAL A 41 6.04 -3.82 -13.12
CA VAL A 41 7.03 -2.88 -12.56
C VAL A 41 6.69 -1.46 -13.01
N GLU A 42 6.64 -0.54 -12.06
CA GLU A 42 6.54 0.90 -12.29
C GLU A 42 7.85 1.58 -11.86
N GLU A 43 8.56 2.11 -12.85
CA GLU A 43 9.82 2.83 -12.69
C GLU A 43 9.61 4.34 -12.49
N PHE A 44 8.36 4.83 -12.62
CA PHE A 44 8.03 6.25 -12.49
C PHE A 44 8.90 7.19 -13.35
N ASP A 45 9.35 6.72 -14.53
CA ASP A 45 10.08 7.54 -15.52
C ASP A 45 9.42 8.91 -15.71
N THR A 46 8.08 8.92 -15.76
CA THR A 46 7.28 10.13 -15.52
C THR A 46 6.01 9.85 -14.72
N VAL A 47 5.60 10.81 -13.88
CA VAL A 47 4.33 10.85 -13.16
C VAL A 47 3.15 10.80 -14.10
N GLN A 48 3.25 11.44 -15.27
CA GLN A 48 2.18 11.42 -16.26
C GLN A 48 1.98 10.02 -16.83
N ASN A 49 3.04 9.28 -17.11
CA ASN A 49 2.94 7.90 -17.56
C ASN A 49 2.35 6.99 -16.46
N ALA A 50 2.78 7.14 -15.21
CA ALA A 50 2.20 6.43 -14.09
C ALA A 50 0.70 6.75 -13.93
N TYR A 51 0.32 8.03 -14.05
CA TYR A 51 -1.08 8.46 -13.99
C TYR A 51 -1.93 7.81 -15.09
N ASN A 52 -1.40 7.75 -16.32
CA ASN A 52 -2.04 7.10 -17.46
C ASN A 52 -2.21 5.58 -17.25
N LYS A 53 -1.29 4.94 -16.51
CA LYS A 53 -1.39 3.54 -16.09
C LYS A 53 -2.33 3.31 -14.89
N GLY A 54 -2.92 4.37 -14.33
CA GLY A 54 -3.93 4.28 -13.29
C GLY A 54 -3.48 4.66 -11.88
N TRP A 55 -2.22 5.09 -11.70
CA TRP A 55 -1.76 5.65 -10.43
C TRP A 55 -2.48 6.96 -10.12
N ARG A 56 -2.68 7.26 -8.84
CA ARG A 56 -3.26 8.52 -8.37
C ARG A 56 -2.42 9.11 -7.25
N PHE A 57 -2.15 10.40 -7.34
CA PHE A 57 -1.36 11.13 -6.36
C PHE A 57 -2.28 12.09 -5.62
N ILE A 58 -2.43 11.91 -4.31
CA ILE A 58 -3.46 12.59 -3.52
C ILE A 58 -2.84 13.13 -2.23
N ASN A 59 -2.80 14.45 -2.10
CA ASN A 59 -2.37 15.08 -0.87
C ASN A 59 -3.57 15.33 0.06
N ARG A 60 -3.57 14.67 1.23
CA ARG A 60 -4.54 14.81 2.32
C ARG A 60 -3.87 15.28 3.62
N SER A 61 -2.74 15.97 3.50
CA SER A 61 -2.04 16.58 4.63
C SER A 61 -2.91 17.64 5.30
N VAL A 62 -2.68 17.84 6.59
CA VAL A 62 -3.39 18.82 7.41
C VAL A 62 -2.35 19.63 8.19
N VAL A 63 -2.12 20.92 7.90
CA VAL A 63 -2.76 21.76 6.87
C VAL A 63 -2.28 21.38 5.47
N LEU A 64 -3.17 21.47 4.46
CA LEU A 64 -2.84 21.12 3.08
C LEU A 64 -1.69 21.99 2.54
N GLY A 65 -0.67 21.33 2.00
CA GLY A 65 0.46 21.98 1.34
C GLY A 65 0.28 22.07 -0.17
N ARG A 66 1.30 22.58 -0.86
CA ARG A 66 1.28 22.83 -2.31
C ARG A 66 1.87 21.70 -3.14
N ARG A 67 2.60 20.76 -2.52
CA ARG A 67 3.25 19.66 -3.22
C ARG A 67 2.46 18.36 -3.05
N ASN A 68 2.56 17.51 -4.05
CA ASN A 68 2.02 16.15 -4.09
C ASN A 68 3.18 15.24 -4.51
N TRP A 69 3.00 13.92 -4.50
CA TRP A 69 3.95 13.02 -5.15
C TRP A 69 4.14 13.42 -6.61
N GLN A 70 5.39 13.60 -7.02
CA GLN A 70 5.77 14.08 -8.34
C GLN A 70 7.18 13.59 -8.71
N ASN A 71 7.63 13.72 -9.96
CA ASN A 71 9.05 13.54 -10.25
C ASN A 71 9.81 14.77 -9.73
N PRO A 72 11.09 14.63 -9.35
CA PRO A 72 11.95 15.77 -9.09
C PRO A 72 12.06 16.66 -10.34
N ASN A 73 12.00 17.96 -10.15
CA ASN A 73 12.10 18.91 -11.25
C ASN A 73 13.57 19.09 -11.67
N ALA A 74 13.93 18.54 -12.84
CA ALA A 74 15.28 18.59 -13.40
C ALA A 74 15.84 20.02 -13.56
N ASP A 75 14.98 21.02 -13.77
CA ASP A 75 15.42 22.38 -14.07
C ASP A 75 15.77 23.20 -12.82
N ASN A 76 15.34 22.75 -11.62
CA ASN A 76 15.46 23.55 -10.39
C ASN A 76 16.12 22.80 -9.23
N TYR A 77 15.89 21.50 -9.08
CA TYR A 77 16.43 20.74 -7.96
C TYR A 77 16.25 19.23 -8.12
N ILE A 78 17.34 18.48 -8.04
CA ILE A 78 17.34 17.01 -7.95
C ILE A 78 17.86 16.62 -6.57
N PRO A 79 17.00 16.18 -5.64
CA PRO A 79 17.38 15.78 -4.28
C PRO A 79 18.46 14.70 -4.24
N PHE A 80 18.33 13.72 -5.13
CA PHE A 80 19.24 12.59 -5.29
C PHE A 80 19.02 11.91 -6.65
N PRO A 81 20.01 11.16 -7.18
CA PRO A 81 19.84 10.41 -8.42
C PRO A 81 18.78 9.30 -8.27
N PRO A 82 18.08 8.93 -9.37
CA PRO A 82 17.14 7.80 -9.39
C PRO A 82 17.81 6.48 -8.99
N TYR A 83 17.03 5.50 -8.53
CA TYR A 83 17.52 4.14 -8.32
C TYR A 83 17.67 3.43 -9.67
N SER A 84 16.64 3.53 -10.50
CA SER A 84 16.61 3.08 -11.88
C SER A 84 15.92 4.14 -12.73
N SER A 85 16.50 4.51 -13.86
CA SER A 85 15.84 5.36 -14.84
C SER A 85 16.15 4.83 -16.22
N TYR A 86 15.10 4.47 -16.96
CA TYR A 86 15.20 4.02 -18.35
C TYR A 86 14.77 5.12 -19.33
N GLY A 87 14.18 6.22 -18.83
CA GLY A 87 13.78 7.40 -19.58
C GLY A 87 14.82 8.54 -19.60
N ALA A 88 14.52 9.58 -20.38
CA ALA A 88 15.37 10.77 -20.54
C ALA A 88 15.29 11.77 -19.34
N GLY A 89 14.84 11.33 -18.17
CA GLY A 89 14.60 12.18 -16.98
C GLY A 89 15.07 11.56 -15.66
N ASN A 90 14.79 12.25 -14.54
CA ASN A 90 15.03 11.76 -13.18
C ASN A 90 13.86 10.86 -12.75
N GLY A 91 13.77 9.67 -13.35
CA GLY A 91 12.68 8.72 -13.14
C GLY A 91 12.67 8.17 -11.73
N TYR A 92 11.84 8.75 -10.86
CA TYR A 92 11.35 8.20 -9.60
C TYR A 92 10.25 9.10 -9.06
N LEU A 93 9.46 8.60 -8.11
CA LEU A 93 8.42 9.39 -7.45
C LEU A 93 8.98 10.03 -6.18
N TRP A 94 8.71 11.32 -5.96
CA TRP A 94 9.27 12.12 -4.88
C TRP A 94 8.19 12.95 -4.17
N ALA A 95 8.31 13.08 -2.85
CA ALA A 95 7.47 13.94 -2.02
C ALA A 95 8.30 14.56 -0.89
N ASP A 96 7.87 15.72 -0.39
CA ASP A 96 8.62 16.48 0.59
C ASP A 96 7.75 17.18 1.64
N TYR A 97 8.41 17.88 2.56
CA TYR A 97 7.81 18.57 3.69
C TYR A 97 6.76 19.61 3.26
N LEU A 98 6.82 20.13 2.02
CA LEU A 98 5.81 21.02 1.45
C LEU A 98 4.51 20.32 1.04
N SER A 99 4.40 19.01 1.31
CA SER A 99 3.12 18.31 1.39
C SER A 99 2.20 18.96 2.42
N THR A 100 2.73 19.58 3.47
CA THR A 100 1.98 20.48 4.36
C THR A 100 2.46 21.93 4.24
N SER A 101 1.57 22.89 4.47
CA SER A 101 1.91 24.33 4.56
C SER A 101 2.18 24.81 5.99
N SER A 102 2.04 23.93 6.98
CA SER A 102 2.28 24.25 8.39
C SER A 102 3.77 24.29 8.73
N ALA A 103 4.11 24.95 9.83
CA ALA A 103 5.43 24.81 10.47
C ALA A 103 5.54 23.49 11.25
N ALA A 104 4.40 22.93 11.70
CA ALA A 104 4.27 21.65 12.38
C ALA A 104 2.83 21.12 12.20
N GLY A 105 2.55 20.45 11.08
CA GLY A 105 1.28 19.82 10.73
C GLY A 105 1.42 18.30 10.62
N VAL A 106 0.50 17.67 9.91
CA VAL A 106 0.54 16.25 9.57
C VAL A 106 0.65 16.12 8.06
N ILE A 107 1.76 15.55 7.58
CA ILE A 107 1.86 15.13 6.19
C ILE A 107 1.09 13.82 6.03
N SER A 108 0.24 13.77 5.00
CA SER A 108 -0.51 12.59 4.56
C SER A 108 -0.65 12.65 3.05
N ASN A 109 0.42 12.27 2.36
CA ASN A 109 0.54 12.40 0.92
C ASN A 109 0.67 11.03 0.27
N TRP A 110 -0.21 10.71 -0.69
CA TRP A 110 -0.49 9.35 -1.12
C TRP A 110 -0.13 9.13 -2.58
N ALA A 111 0.58 8.03 -2.85
CA ALA A 111 0.73 7.45 -4.17
C ALA A 111 -0.05 6.14 -4.20
N VAL A 112 -1.23 6.18 -4.81
CA VAL A 112 -2.19 5.07 -4.86
C VAL A 112 -2.00 4.28 -6.15
N SER A 113 -1.88 2.96 -6.03
CA SER A 113 -1.70 2.05 -7.16
C SER A 113 -2.90 2.09 -8.14
N PRO A 114 -2.72 1.58 -9.37
CA PRO A 114 -3.83 1.12 -10.18
C PRO A 114 -4.68 0.08 -9.45
N GLU A 115 -5.85 -0.20 -10.00
CA GLU A 115 -6.76 -1.23 -9.49
C GLU A 115 -6.20 -2.63 -9.80
N LEU A 116 -6.16 -3.49 -8.78
CA LEU A 116 -5.61 -4.83 -8.88
C LEU A 116 -6.54 -5.84 -8.20
N TRP A 117 -6.58 -7.07 -8.70
CA TRP A 117 -6.98 -8.21 -7.88
C TRP A 117 -5.81 -8.59 -6.97
N MET A 118 -6.08 -8.63 -5.68
CA MET A 118 -5.08 -8.91 -4.66
C MET A 118 -5.55 -10.06 -3.78
N LYS A 119 -4.61 -10.90 -3.35
CA LYS A 119 -4.82 -11.98 -2.40
C LYS A 119 -3.67 -12.05 -1.41
N ASN A 120 -3.91 -12.71 -0.28
CA ASN A 120 -2.87 -12.90 0.71
C ASN A 120 -1.67 -13.63 0.09
N GLY A 121 -0.47 -13.10 0.30
CA GLY A 121 0.78 -13.64 -0.25
C GLY A 121 1.34 -12.92 -1.47
N ASP A 122 0.54 -12.10 -2.15
CA ASP A 122 1.04 -11.19 -3.20
C ASP A 122 2.05 -10.20 -2.58
N LYS A 123 3.00 -9.71 -3.38
CA LYS A 123 4.10 -8.86 -2.87
C LYS A 123 4.14 -7.50 -3.54
N ILE A 124 4.48 -6.48 -2.76
CA ILE A 124 4.80 -5.12 -3.21
C ILE A 124 6.27 -4.89 -2.86
N VAL A 125 7.13 -4.89 -3.87
CA VAL A 125 8.58 -4.67 -3.73
C VAL A 125 8.90 -3.30 -4.26
N PHE A 126 9.74 -2.54 -3.57
CA PHE A 126 10.10 -1.18 -4.00
C PHE A 126 11.41 -0.74 -3.37
N TYR A 127 11.97 0.35 -3.88
CA TYR A 127 13.13 1.01 -3.31
C TYR A 127 12.71 2.37 -2.77
N THR A 128 13.23 2.73 -1.61
CA THR A 128 13.02 4.07 -1.06
C THR A 128 14.29 4.61 -0.43
N ARG A 129 14.37 5.94 -0.41
CA ARG A 129 15.38 6.68 0.35
C ARG A 129 14.87 8.06 0.73
N THR A 130 15.57 8.68 1.66
CA THR A 130 15.46 10.10 1.97
C THR A 130 16.65 10.89 1.44
N GLU A 131 16.43 12.20 1.36
CA GLU A 131 17.45 13.22 1.22
C GLU A 131 18.09 13.56 2.57
N LEU A 132 19.37 13.91 2.56
CA LEU A 132 20.06 14.44 3.74
C LEU A 132 20.29 15.93 3.58
N TYR A 133 19.90 16.69 4.59
CA TYR A 133 20.06 18.13 4.63
C TYR A 133 21.17 18.52 5.59
N SER A 134 22.07 19.39 5.14
CA SER A 134 23.08 19.99 6.01
C SER A 134 22.42 21.00 6.96
N PHE A 135 22.44 20.73 8.26
CA PHE A 135 21.85 21.59 9.28
C PHE A 135 22.70 21.56 10.55
N GLY A 136 22.94 22.73 11.16
CA GLY A 136 23.63 22.82 12.46
C GLY A 136 25.05 22.26 12.50
N GLY A 137 25.73 22.14 11.35
CA GLY A 137 27.07 21.52 11.25
C GLY A 137 27.06 20.00 11.10
N ASP A 138 25.89 19.38 10.95
CA ASP A 138 25.71 17.96 10.66
C ASP A 138 24.79 17.76 9.44
N SER A 139 24.47 16.52 9.07
CA SER A 139 23.47 16.19 8.06
C SER A 139 22.37 15.31 8.64
N THR A 140 21.12 15.73 8.45
CA THR A 140 19.93 15.06 9.00
C THR A 140 18.89 14.72 7.93
N ASP A 141 18.12 13.66 8.16
CA ASP A 141 16.94 13.35 7.38
C ASP A 141 15.67 14.03 7.93
N PHE A 142 15.70 14.61 9.13
CA PHE A 142 14.53 15.12 9.83
C PHE A 142 13.43 14.05 10.05
N VAL A 143 13.79 12.79 10.32
CA VAL A 143 12.87 11.72 10.76
C VAL A 143 11.70 11.43 9.81
N ASN A 144 11.99 11.12 8.54
CA ASN A 144 10.92 10.74 7.61
C ASN A 144 10.25 9.42 8.01
N ARG A 145 8.97 9.25 7.64
CA ARG A 145 8.21 8.00 7.82
C ARG A 145 7.31 7.74 6.62
N MET A 146 7.21 6.48 6.21
CA MET A 146 6.34 6.06 5.11
C MET A 146 5.58 4.80 5.48
N GLN A 147 4.30 4.77 5.14
CA GLN A 147 3.45 3.59 5.31
C GLN A 147 3.11 2.99 3.94
N VAL A 148 3.00 1.67 3.89
CA VAL A 148 2.34 0.94 2.80
C VAL A 148 1.03 0.39 3.36
N ARG A 149 -0.08 0.74 2.72
CA ARG A 149 -1.43 0.40 3.20
C ARG A 149 -2.29 -0.14 2.08
N LEU A 150 -3.27 -0.95 2.43
CA LEU A 150 -4.17 -1.65 1.52
C LEU A 150 -5.61 -1.19 1.71
N ASN A 151 -6.29 -0.95 0.58
CA ASN A 151 -7.71 -0.64 0.49
C ASN A 151 -8.45 -1.78 -0.23
N PRO A 152 -9.34 -2.53 0.45
CA PRO A 152 -10.10 -3.63 -0.14
C PRO A 152 -11.39 -3.19 -0.87
N PHE A 153 -11.73 -1.90 -0.85
CA PHE A 153 -12.98 -1.35 -1.40
C PHE A 153 -12.81 -0.71 -2.79
N ASN A 154 -11.58 -0.70 -3.33
CA ASN A 154 -11.24 -0.09 -4.62
C ASN A 154 -11.69 1.37 -4.75
N THR A 155 -11.48 2.14 -3.70
CA THR A 155 -11.75 3.59 -3.69
C THR A 155 -10.44 4.38 -3.71
N LEU A 156 -10.56 5.70 -3.83
CA LEU A 156 -9.44 6.64 -3.68
C LEU A 156 -9.54 7.45 -2.38
N ASN A 157 -10.38 7.02 -1.43
CA ASN A 157 -10.60 7.73 -0.18
C ASN A 157 -9.37 7.58 0.74
N CYS A 158 -8.54 8.62 0.79
CA CYS A 158 -7.29 8.66 1.56
C CYS A 158 -7.41 9.39 2.91
N GLY A 159 -8.63 9.57 3.44
CA GLY A 159 -8.87 10.22 4.73
C GLY A 159 -8.36 11.66 4.79
N ASP A 160 -7.91 12.11 5.95
CA ASP A 160 -7.14 13.36 6.15
C ASP A 160 -6.20 13.29 7.35
N GLY A 161 -5.06 13.99 7.27
CA GLY A 161 -4.12 14.08 8.39
C GLY A 161 -3.70 12.70 8.90
N ASN A 162 -4.24 12.28 10.04
CA ASN A 162 -3.98 10.96 10.64
C ASN A 162 -4.88 9.84 10.09
N ASP A 163 -6.10 10.17 9.66
CA ASP A 163 -7.07 9.21 9.14
C ASP A 163 -6.56 8.60 7.81
N PRO A 164 -6.44 7.26 7.69
CA PRO A 164 -6.06 6.62 6.44
C PRO A 164 -7.19 6.51 5.41
N GLY A 165 -8.43 6.88 5.77
CA GLY A 165 -9.61 6.63 4.95
C GLY A 165 -9.83 5.13 4.75
N ASP A 166 -10.01 4.72 3.50
CA ASP A 166 -10.31 3.32 3.16
C ASP A 166 -9.05 2.43 3.12
N PHE A 167 -7.85 3.00 3.25
CA PHE A 167 -6.57 2.27 3.30
C PHE A 167 -6.29 1.75 4.72
N THR A 168 -7.24 1.01 5.28
CA THR A 168 -7.26 0.65 6.69
C THR A 168 -6.25 -0.44 7.07
N ILE A 169 -5.92 -1.35 6.14
CA ILE A 169 -5.04 -2.50 6.40
C ILE A 169 -3.56 -2.07 6.26
N PRO A 170 -2.77 -2.03 7.34
CA PRO A 170 -1.35 -1.70 7.27
C PRO A 170 -0.53 -2.90 6.78
N LEU A 171 0.35 -2.71 5.80
CA LEU A 171 1.25 -3.75 5.29
C LEU A 171 2.70 -3.54 5.72
N LEU A 172 3.15 -2.29 5.76
CA LEU A 172 4.50 -1.92 6.17
C LEU A 172 4.52 -0.50 6.74
N ASP A 173 5.39 -0.25 7.73
CA ASP A 173 5.63 1.07 8.30
C ASP A 173 7.13 1.27 8.47
N ILE A 174 7.70 2.21 7.70
CA ILE A 174 9.12 2.51 7.66
C ILE A 174 9.38 3.73 8.55
N ASN A 175 10.27 3.58 9.52
CA ASN A 175 10.55 4.53 10.58
C ASN A 175 9.33 4.91 11.45
N PRO A 176 8.62 3.93 12.01
CA PRO A 176 7.41 4.20 12.81
C PRO A 176 7.70 4.97 14.11
N PHE A 177 8.95 4.98 14.57
CA PHE A 177 9.38 5.62 15.81
C PHE A 177 10.09 6.96 15.59
N TYR A 178 10.15 7.48 14.36
CA TYR A 178 10.83 8.73 14.03
C TYR A 178 12.28 8.76 14.54
N VAL A 179 13.03 7.68 14.29
CA VAL A 179 14.48 7.61 14.55
C VAL A 179 15.17 8.57 13.60
N GLU A 180 15.94 9.50 14.15
CA GLU A 180 16.65 10.52 13.38
C GLU A 180 17.97 9.96 12.84
N PHE A 181 18.23 10.26 11.57
CA PHE A 181 19.55 10.07 11.00
C PHE A 181 20.37 11.34 11.22
N LEU A 182 21.48 11.25 11.96
CA LEU A 182 22.50 12.31 12.06
C LEU A 182 23.84 11.72 11.67
N VAL A 183 24.53 12.24 10.64
CA VAL A 183 25.80 11.64 10.17
C VAL A 183 26.81 11.49 11.31
N SER A 184 26.90 12.48 12.20
CA SER A 184 27.84 12.43 13.34
C SER A 184 27.52 11.35 14.39
N ALA A 185 26.26 10.94 14.51
CA ALA A 185 25.79 10.07 15.58
C ALA A 185 25.31 8.69 15.11
N PHE A 186 24.93 8.54 13.83
CA PHE A 186 24.22 7.37 13.33
C PHE A 186 24.98 6.06 13.52
N ASN A 187 26.30 6.08 13.37
CA ASN A 187 27.14 4.90 13.56
C ASN A 187 27.30 4.50 15.04
N ASN A 188 26.97 5.40 15.98
CA ASN A 188 27.03 5.17 17.41
C ASN A 188 25.66 4.82 18.03
N LEU A 189 24.58 4.89 17.24
CA LEU A 189 23.26 4.41 17.68
C LEU A 189 23.27 2.90 17.89
N ASP A 190 22.46 2.44 18.86
CA ASP A 190 22.17 1.03 19.04
C ASP A 190 21.72 0.43 17.68
N PRO A 191 22.35 -0.65 17.19
CA PRO A 191 21.94 -1.32 15.95
C PRO A 191 20.44 -1.67 15.90
N ASP A 192 19.84 -2.01 17.04
CA ASP A 192 18.41 -2.34 17.14
C ASP A 192 17.51 -1.11 17.03
N VAL A 193 18.01 0.09 17.31
CA VAL A 193 17.29 1.35 17.05
C VAL A 193 17.52 1.78 15.61
N ARG A 194 18.78 1.70 15.16
CA ARG A 194 19.23 2.16 13.84
C ARG A 194 18.50 1.49 12.68
N LYS A 195 18.16 0.20 12.81
CA LYS A 195 17.41 -0.55 11.78
C LYS A 195 16.03 0.02 11.49
N TYR A 196 15.47 0.82 12.39
CA TYR A 196 14.19 1.48 12.19
C TYR A 196 14.32 2.87 11.53
N ALA A 197 15.50 3.47 11.46
CA ALA A 197 15.68 4.77 10.80
C ALA A 197 15.32 4.71 9.31
N TYR A 198 14.84 5.84 8.77
CA TYR A 198 14.55 5.92 7.35
C TYR A 198 15.84 5.79 6.54
N PRO A 199 15.86 5.01 5.45
CA PRO A 199 17.08 4.80 4.67
C PRO A 199 17.56 6.08 3.96
N HIS A 200 18.82 6.45 4.13
CA HIS A 200 19.45 7.57 3.40
C HIS A 200 20.09 7.17 2.05
N ARG A 201 20.05 5.87 1.72
CA ARG A 201 20.45 5.29 0.43
C ARG A 201 19.30 4.45 -0.10
N TRP A 202 19.21 4.30 -1.42
CA TRP A 202 18.18 3.44 -2.03
C TRP A 202 18.23 2.03 -1.41
N THR A 203 17.17 1.69 -0.69
CA THR A 203 17.07 0.45 0.07
C THR A 203 15.80 -0.26 -0.34
N ARG A 204 15.92 -1.56 -0.62
CA ARG A 204 14.80 -2.42 -1.01
C ARG A 204 13.92 -2.72 0.20
N PHE A 205 12.61 -2.58 0.02
CA PHE A 205 11.58 -3.06 0.94
C PHE A 205 10.63 -4.01 0.23
N GLU A 206 9.96 -4.81 1.03
CA GLU A 206 8.95 -5.75 0.58
C GLU A 206 7.79 -5.72 1.58
N ALA A 207 6.59 -5.44 1.08
CA ALA A 207 5.35 -5.58 1.82
C ALA A 207 4.57 -6.78 1.24
N GLU A 208 4.03 -7.62 2.12
CA GLU A 208 3.18 -8.74 1.73
C GLU A 208 1.70 -8.34 1.90
N VAL A 209 0.88 -8.64 0.90
CA VAL A 209 -0.57 -8.48 1.01
C VAL A 209 -1.07 -9.50 2.03
N ILE A 210 -1.75 -8.99 3.05
CA ILE A 210 -2.33 -9.77 4.15
C ILE A 210 -3.68 -9.18 4.56
N GLY A 211 -4.45 -9.90 5.37
CA GLY A 211 -5.67 -9.39 5.99
C GLY A 211 -6.90 -9.34 5.08
N LEU A 212 -6.86 -10.02 3.92
CA LEU A 212 -8.03 -10.22 3.05
C LEU A 212 -8.72 -11.55 3.37
N ASP A 213 -10.05 -11.55 3.46
CA ASP A 213 -10.84 -12.77 3.68
C ASP A 213 -10.87 -13.69 2.44
N LYS A 214 -10.79 -13.07 1.26
CA LYS A 214 -10.77 -13.71 -0.04
C LYS A 214 -10.06 -12.80 -1.04
N PRO A 215 -9.69 -13.31 -2.23
CA PRO A 215 -9.20 -12.44 -3.28
C PRO A 215 -10.15 -11.28 -3.56
N THR A 216 -9.60 -10.06 -3.55
CA THR A 216 -10.38 -8.83 -3.51
C THR A 216 -9.82 -7.85 -4.53
N LYS A 217 -10.72 -7.17 -5.24
CA LYS A 217 -10.34 -6.07 -6.13
C LYS A 217 -10.15 -4.81 -5.30
N GLY A 218 -8.96 -4.24 -5.32
CA GLY A 218 -8.61 -3.11 -4.47
C GLY A 218 -7.36 -2.40 -4.93
N ARG A 219 -6.73 -1.66 -4.00
CA ARG A 219 -5.52 -0.88 -4.25
C ARG A 219 -4.58 -0.94 -3.06
N PHE A 220 -3.29 -0.84 -3.31
CA PHE A 220 -2.32 -0.49 -2.28
C PHE A 220 -1.88 0.97 -2.47
N ALA A 221 -1.29 1.57 -1.43
CA ALA A 221 -0.75 2.91 -1.53
C ALA A 221 0.47 3.10 -0.65
N PHE A 222 1.36 3.97 -1.11
CA PHE A 222 2.42 4.56 -0.30
C PHE A 222 1.90 5.88 0.28
N ARG A 223 1.96 6.00 1.61
CA ARG A 223 1.62 7.23 2.33
C ARG A 223 2.90 7.79 2.94
N TYR A 224 3.35 8.93 2.43
CA TYR A 224 4.28 9.76 3.18
C TYR A 224 3.50 10.32 4.37
N TYR A 225 3.86 9.89 5.59
CA TYR A 225 3.09 10.16 6.80
C TYR A 225 4.02 10.62 7.89
N VAL A 226 3.95 11.90 8.24
CA VAL A 226 4.81 12.49 9.26
C VAL A 226 4.00 13.47 10.09
N GLU A 227 3.90 13.19 11.39
CA GLU A 227 3.29 14.09 12.38
C GLU A 227 4.28 15.16 12.82
N GLY A 228 3.79 16.37 13.13
CA GLY A 228 4.63 17.50 13.51
C GLY A 228 5.54 17.96 12.38
N ALA A 229 5.12 17.79 11.13
CA ALA A 229 5.92 18.00 9.93
C ALA A 229 5.77 19.39 9.31
N GLY A 230 6.68 19.76 8.41
CA GLY A 230 6.60 21.02 7.67
C GLY A 230 7.83 21.89 7.85
N SER A 231 7.70 23.20 7.63
CA SER A 231 8.88 24.07 7.41
C SER A 231 9.85 24.20 8.60
N ASN A 232 9.37 23.99 9.84
CA ASN A 232 10.19 23.98 11.05
C ASN A 232 10.02 22.67 11.84
N GLY A 233 9.47 21.65 11.20
CA GLY A 233 9.03 20.42 11.84
C GLY A 233 9.85 19.23 11.40
N ARG A 234 9.26 18.05 11.60
CA ARG A 234 9.72 16.78 11.06
C ARG A 234 9.51 16.70 9.54
N GLY A 235 10.11 15.68 8.95
CA GLY A 235 10.01 15.36 7.54
C GLY A 235 10.87 16.27 6.69
N SER A 236 11.50 15.69 5.69
CA SER A 236 12.31 16.41 4.72
C SER A 236 11.83 16.07 3.33
N SER A 237 12.45 15.11 2.66
CA SER A 237 11.96 14.57 1.40
C SER A 237 12.28 13.08 1.26
N ILE A 238 11.40 12.36 0.55
CA ILE A 238 11.53 10.92 0.29
C ILE A 238 11.26 10.61 -1.18
N GLY A 239 11.90 9.54 -1.65
CA GLY A 239 11.72 9.01 -2.99
C GLY A 239 11.30 7.55 -2.97
N ILE A 240 10.51 7.13 -3.96
CA ILE A 240 10.15 5.74 -4.21
C ILE A 240 10.44 5.44 -5.68
N ASP A 241 11.01 4.27 -5.94
CA ASP A 241 11.40 3.86 -7.27
C ASP A 241 11.31 2.34 -7.45
N SER A 242 11.27 1.89 -8.70
CA SER A 242 11.17 0.49 -9.13
C SER A 242 10.15 -0.33 -8.32
N VAL A 243 8.90 0.13 -8.33
CA VAL A 243 7.80 -0.53 -7.62
C VAL A 243 7.32 -1.72 -8.43
N ALA A 244 7.53 -2.92 -7.92
CA ALA A 244 7.01 -4.15 -8.47
C ALA A 244 5.83 -4.69 -7.65
N TYR A 245 4.72 -4.98 -8.33
CA TYR A 245 3.68 -5.84 -7.80
C TYR A 245 3.90 -7.26 -8.34
N ILE A 246 3.86 -8.26 -7.48
CA ILE A 246 4.06 -9.67 -7.83
C ILE A 246 2.85 -10.45 -7.36
N SER A 247 2.03 -10.90 -8.32
CA SER A 247 0.92 -11.82 -8.04
C SER A 247 1.45 -13.24 -7.91
N LYS A 248 1.10 -13.92 -6.82
CA LYS A 248 1.54 -15.31 -6.57
C LYS A 248 0.55 -16.37 -7.00
#